data_AF-A0A7S1H137-F1
#
_entry.id   AF-A0A7S1H137-F1
#
_cell.length_a   1.000
_cell.length_b   1.000
_cell.length_c   1.000
_cell.angle_alpha   90.00
_cell.angle_beta   90.00
_cell.angle_gamma   90.00
#
_symmetry.space_group_name_H-M   'P 1'
#
loop_
_entity.id
_entity.type
_entity.pdbx_description
1 polymer ?
#
loop_
_entity_poly.entity_id
_entity_poly.type
_entity_poly.pdbx_seq_one_letter_code
_entity_poly.pdbx_strand_id
1 'polypeptide(L)'
;NKMKTTAAVLATTFGIASAFAPQINNGVSIRLSETKADLEEMGPKLNPLVKYWDPLSLAEGDFYDMGEEATVGWLRHSEIKHGRVAMAAFVGYIVQSNFIFPWPQHMDGTTGPSADLLPEQQWDAIPESAKWQIFTLIAFLEVWDECSNTQGIPHYTKGRMPGQYPSLQPFRDNVHFALDLYDPFGFSKNRSEEAKARGRLAEVNNGRLAMLGIFGFLSADKIEGSVPAIAGIAKHYDGNCMIPFEGNFH
;
A
#
# COMPACT_ATOMS: atom_id res chain seq x y z
N ASN A 1 -30.27 47.22 74.15
CA ASN A 1 -30.06 46.31 75.29
C ASN A 1 -30.58 44.93 74.90
N LYS A 2 -29.68 43.93 74.77
CA LYS A 2 -29.82 42.45 74.87
C LYS A 2 -31.13 41.78 74.39
N MET A 3 -31.21 40.65 73.67
CA MET A 3 -30.28 39.57 73.34
C MET A 3 -30.99 38.62 72.32
N LYS A 4 -30.25 38.11 71.33
CA LYS A 4 -30.19 36.72 70.77
C LYS A 4 -31.47 35.93 70.42
N THR A 5 -31.55 35.43 69.18
CA THR A 5 -31.50 34.00 68.75
C THR A 5 -31.76 33.91 67.23
N THR A 6 -30.74 33.70 66.37
CA THR A 6 -30.31 32.41 65.78
C THR A 6 -31.35 31.67 64.93
N ALA A 7 -31.22 31.74 63.60
CA ALA A 7 -31.41 30.60 62.68
C ALA A 7 -30.80 30.97 61.32
N ALA A 8 -29.68 30.33 60.99
CA ALA A 8 -28.97 30.47 59.71
C ALA A 8 -29.57 29.50 58.68
N VAL A 9 -29.96 30.02 57.51
CA VAL A 9 -30.22 29.23 56.30
C VAL A 9 -29.01 29.43 55.39
N LEU A 10 -28.14 28.43 55.31
CA LEU A 10 -26.97 28.41 54.43
C LEU A 10 -27.37 27.77 53.09
N ALA A 11 -27.58 28.60 52.08
CA ALA A 11 -27.79 28.16 50.71
C ALA A 11 -26.44 27.81 50.05
N THR A 12 -26.24 26.52 49.75
CA THR A 12 -25.11 26.03 48.95
C THR A 12 -25.31 26.42 47.48
N THR A 13 -24.61 27.46 47.05
CA THR A 13 -24.36 27.73 45.63
C THR A 13 -23.15 26.90 45.20
N PHE A 14 -23.38 25.93 44.31
CA PHE A 14 -22.31 25.20 43.63
C PHE A 14 -21.62 26.15 42.66
N GLY A 15 -20.39 26.54 42.99
CA GLY A 15 -19.48 27.23 42.10
C GLY A 15 -18.17 26.47 41.97
N ILE A 16 -17.63 26.49 40.75
CA ILE A 16 -16.24 26.20 40.31
C ILE A 16 -15.83 24.71 40.44
N ALA A 17 -15.33 23.99 39.43
CA ALA A 17 -14.52 24.38 38.29
C ALA A 17 -14.69 23.37 37.14
N SER A 18 -14.98 23.84 35.93
CA SER A 18 -14.75 23.07 34.72
C SER A 18 -13.25 22.86 34.57
N ALA A 19 -12.79 21.64 34.83
CA ALA A 19 -11.42 21.23 34.59
C ALA A 19 -11.15 21.31 33.08
N PHE A 20 -10.46 22.37 32.66
CA PHE A 20 -9.74 22.37 31.39
C PHE A 20 -8.60 21.35 31.52
N ALA A 21 -8.87 20.10 31.16
CA ALA A 21 -7.81 19.17 30.87
C ALA A 21 -7.08 19.66 29.60
N PRO A 22 -5.74 19.70 29.57
CA PRO A 22 -5.03 20.00 28.34
C PRO A 22 -5.39 18.92 27.32
N GLN A 23 -6.02 19.32 26.21
CA GLN A 23 -6.13 18.44 25.05
C GLN A 23 -4.70 18.13 24.61
N ILE A 24 -4.33 16.85 24.68
CA ILE A 24 -3.16 16.34 23.98
C ILE A 24 -3.51 16.46 22.50
N ASN A 25 -3.18 17.61 21.91
CA ASN A 25 -3.05 17.70 20.48
C ASN A 25 -1.86 16.80 20.13
N ASN A 26 -2.15 15.54 19.81
CA ASN A 26 -1.30 14.78 18.91
C ASN A 26 -1.34 15.54 17.58
N GLY A 27 -0.53 16.58 17.49
CA GLY A 27 -0.30 17.29 16.25
C GLY A 27 0.23 16.24 15.29
N VAL A 28 -0.64 15.78 14.38
CA VAL A 28 -0.20 15.15 13.15
C VAL A 28 0.74 16.18 12.56
N SER A 29 2.03 15.88 12.55
CA SER A 29 2.98 16.71 11.84
C SER A 29 2.53 16.70 10.39
N ILE A 30 1.90 17.78 9.95
CA ILE A 30 1.66 18.03 8.53
C ILE A 30 3.06 18.14 7.96
N ARG A 31 3.60 17.04 7.42
CA ARG A 31 4.78 17.14 6.58
C ARG A 31 4.34 17.97 5.38
N LEU A 32 5.12 18.99 5.07
CA LEU A 32 5.02 19.64 3.76
C LEU A 32 5.03 18.54 2.69
N SER A 33 4.17 18.71 1.70
CA SER A 33 4.06 17.84 0.52
C SER A 33 5.45 17.61 -0.07
N GLU A 34 5.73 16.37 -0.49
CA GLU A 34 7.07 16.03 -0.97
C GLU A 34 7.39 16.82 -2.26
N THR A 35 8.57 17.42 -2.27
CA THR A 35 9.04 18.32 -3.32
C THR A 35 10.14 17.67 -4.15
N LYS A 36 10.51 18.30 -5.26
CA LYS A 36 11.69 17.91 -6.04
C LYS A 36 12.98 17.91 -5.20
N ALA A 37 13.13 18.87 -4.29
CA ALA A 37 14.29 18.94 -3.40
C ALA A 37 14.42 17.71 -2.51
N ASP A 38 13.30 17.16 -2.03
CA ASP A 38 13.29 15.92 -1.23
C ASP A 38 13.74 14.71 -2.07
N LEU A 39 13.40 14.68 -3.36
CA LEU A 39 13.86 13.65 -4.30
C LEU A 39 15.37 13.75 -4.57
N GLU A 40 15.88 14.98 -4.74
CA GLU A 40 17.31 15.23 -4.94
C GLU A 40 18.14 14.83 -3.71
N GLU A 41 17.60 15.00 -2.50
CA GLU A 41 18.24 14.50 -1.27
C GLU A 41 18.17 12.97 -1.16
N MET A 42 17.07 12.36 -1.63
CA MET A 42 16.88 10.92 -1.59
C MET A 42 17.76 10.17 -2.59
N GLY A 43 18.00 10.74 -3.78
CA GLY A 43 18.76 10.11 -4.88
C GLY A 43 20.12 9.54 -4.45
N PRO A 44 21.02 10.35 -3.84
CA PRO A 44 22.32 9.87 -3.34
C PRO A 44 22.22 8.77 -2.29
N LYS A 45 21.15 8.73 -1.49
CA LYS A 45 20.92 7.68 -0.47
C LYS A 45 20.49 6.36 -1.10
N LEU A 46 19.79 6.40 -2.25
CA LEU A 46 19.38 5.22 -3.01
C LEU A 46 20.52 4.66 -3.86
N ASN A 47 21.25 5.54 -4.56
CA ASN A 47 22.41 5.18 -5.35
C ASN A 47 23.42 6.35 -5.38
N PRO A 48 24.60 6.21 -4.76
CA PRO A 48 25.58 7.29 -4.70
C PRO A 48 26.22 7.62 -6.06
N LEU A 49 26.16 6.71 -7.04
CA LEU A 49 26.74 6.90 -8.38
C LEU A 49 25.78 7.65 -9.30
N VAL A 50 24.53 7.19 -9.39
CA VAL A 50 23.51 7.78 -10.28
C VAL A 50 22.89 9.04 -9.65
N LYS A 51 22.82 9.10 -8.31
CA LYS A 51 22.23 10.21 -7.54
C LYS A 51 20.77 10.47 -7.96
N TYR A 52 20.43 11.69 -8.33
CA TYR A 52 19.12 12.06 -8.83
C TYR A 52 19.02 11.79 -10.33
N TRP A 53 17.97 11.07 -10.74
CA TRP A 53 17.76 10.66 -12.12
C TRP A 53 16.35 11.07 -12.57
N ASP A 54 16.29 12.10 -13.40
CA ASP A 54 15.06 12.52 -14.08
C ASP A 54 15.38 12.99 -15.51
N PRO A 55 15.55 12.07 -16.48
CA PRO A 55 15.88 12.42 -17.86
C PRO A 55 14.71 13.03 -18.64
N LEU A 56 13.47 12.89 -18.12
CA LEU A 56 12.25 13.34 -18.78
C LEU A 56 11.63 14.57 -18.11
N SER A 57 12.26 15.10 -17.06
CA SER A 57 11.77 16.22 -16.24
C SER A 57 10.33 16.02 -15.76
N LEU A 58 9.94 14.78 -15.45
CA LEU A 58 8.55 14.47 -15.04
C LEU A 58 8.25 15.00 -13.64
N ALA A 59 9.26 15.16 -12.79
CA ALA A 59 9.08 15.71 -11.45
C ALA A 59 8.77 17.22 -11.44
N GLU A 60 8.99 17.92 -12.57
CA GLU A 60 8.67 19.34 -12.77
C GLU A 60 7.31 19.53 -13.46
N GLY A 61 6.66 18.44 -13.86
CA GLY A 61 5.37 18.49 -14.53
C GLY A 61 4.24 18.93 -13.60
N ASP A 62 3.22 19.58 -14.19
CA ASP A 62 1.93 19.77 -13.54
C ASP A 62 0.91 18.82 -14.16
N PHE A 63 0.66 17.70 -13.48
CA PHE A 63 -0.34 16.74 -13.93
C PHE A 63 -1.72 17.15 -13.40
N TYR A 64 -2.67 17.28 -14.32
CA TYR A 64 -4.08 17.57 -14.03
C TYR A 64 -4.29 18.89 -13.25
N ASP A 65 -3.43 19.89 -13.46
CA ASP A 65 -3.48 21.22 -12.82
C ASP A 65 -3.48 21.15 -11.28
N MET A 66 -2.78 20.16 -10.71
CA MET A 66 -2.70 19.91 -9.27
C MET A 66 -1.49 20.57 -8.60
N GLY A 67 -0.56 21.11 -9.40
CA GLY A 67 0.70 21.69 -8.96
C GLY A 67 1.85 20.67 -8.87
N GLU A 68 3.07 21.19 -8.81
CA GLU A 68 4.31 20.41 -8.79
C GLU A 68 4.37 19.45 -7.58
N GLU A 69 4.10 19.94 -6.38
CA GLU A 69 4.21 19.13 -5.16
C GLU A 69 3.21 17.97 -5.11
N ALA A 70 2.00 18.20 -5.64
CA ALA A 70 0.99 17.16 -5.76
C ALA A 70 1.40 16.11 -6.81
N THR A 71 2.01 16.56 -7.92
CA THR A 71 2.53 15.69 -8.98
C THR A 71 3.68 14.81 -8.47
N VAL A 72 4.61 15.37 -7.71
CA VAL A 72 5.70 14.61 -7.07
C VAL A 72 5.14 13.59 -6.07
N GLY A 73 4.21 13.99 -5.21
CA GLY A 73 3.54 13.08 -4.28
C GLY A 73 2.81 11.93 -4.97
N TRP A 74 2.15 12.21 -6.10
CA TRP A 74 1.50 11.21 -6.95
C TRP A 74 2.50 10.24 -7.59
N LEU A 75 3.57 10.75 -8.21
CA LEU A 75 4.60 9.94 -8.85
C LEU A 75 5.29 9.01 -7.84
N ARG A 76 5.61 9.50 -6.64
CA ARG A 76 6.20 8.68 -5.59
C ARG A 76 5.25 7.63 -5.05
N HIS A 77 3.97 7.97 -4.88
CA HIS A 77 2.97 7.00 -4.48
C HIS A 77 2.81 5.90 -5.55
N SER A 78 2.79 6.29 -6.83
CA SER A 78 2.75 5.37 -7.97
C SER A 78 3.95 4.43 -7.99
N GLU A 79 5.18 4.94 -7.84
CA GLU A 79 6.39 4.12 -7.79
C GLU A 79 6.33 3.07 -6.68
N ILE A 80 5.92 3.47 -5.48
CA ILE A 80 5.82 2.56 -4.33
C ILE A 80 4.74 1.49 -4.58
N LYS A 81 3.58 1.85 -5.14
CA LYS A 81 2.50 0.90 -5.43
C LYS A 81 2.96 -0.13 -6.47
N HIS A 82 3.55 0.30 -7.58
CA HIS A 82 4.11 -0.60 -8.59
C HIS A 82 5.21 -1.50 -8.02
N GLY A 83 6.11 -0.93 -7.21
CA GLY A 83 7.17 -1.70 -6.55
C GLY A 83 6.63 -2.76 -5.59
N ARG A 84 5.61 -2.44 -4.78
CA ARG A 84 4.96 -3.39 -3.85
C ARG A 84 4.28 -4.54 -4.59
N VAL A 85 3.49 -4.21 -5.62
CA VAL A 85 2.83 -5.23 -6.45
C VAL A 85 3.87 -6.11 -7.14
N ALA A 86 4.94 -5.52 -7.68
CA ALA A 86 6.01 -6.28 -8.32
C ALA A 86 6.78 -7.19 -7.35
N MET A 87 7.07 -6.73 -6.13
CA MET A 87 7.69 -7.58 -5.10
C MET A 87 6.80 -8.77 -4.71
N ALA A 88 5.50 -8.53 -4.52
CA ALA A 88 4.54 -9.59 -4.23
C ALA A 88 4.39 -10.56 -5.42
N ALA A 89 4.33 -10.03 -6.64
CA ALA A 89 4.26 -10.83 -7.87
C ALA A 89 5.51 -11.69 -8.05
N PHE A 90 6.70 -11.17 -7.77
CA PHE A 90 7.96 -11.92 -7.95
C PHE A 90 8.03 -13.14 -7.04
N VAL A 91 7.69 -12.96 -5.75
CA VAL A 91 7.61 -14.08 -4.81
C VAL A 91 6.47 -15.02 -5.19
N GLY A 92 5.31 -14.48 -5.56
CA GLY A 92 4.16 -15.26 -6.02
C GLY A 92 4.49 -16.15 -7.22
N TYR A 93 5.18 -15.61 -8.22
CA TYR A 93 5.60 -16.34 -9.42
C TYR A 93 6.50 -17.53 -9.07
N ILE A 94 7.49 -17.32 -8.19
CA ILE A 94 8.38 -18.40 -7.71
C ILE A 94 7.58 -19.46 -6.95
N VAL A 95 6.71 -19.04 -6.03
CA VAL A 95 5.91 -20.00 -5.23
C VAL A 95 5.00 -20.82 -6.14
N GLN A 96 4.25 -20.19 -7.04
CA GLN A 96 3.31 -20.85 -7.93
C GLN A 96 3.98 -21.80 -8.94
N SER A 97 5.24 -21.51 -9.31
CA SER A 97 6.03 -22.39 -10.17
C SER A 97 6.52 -23.66 -9.46
N ASN A 98 6.51 -23.70 -8.12
CA ASN A 98 7.07 -24.80 -7.33
C ASN A 98 6.06 -25.52 -6.44
N PHE A 99 5.01 -24.83 -6.00
CA PHE A 99 4.06 -25.33 -5.02
C PHE A 99 2.65 -24.80 -5.28
N ILE A 100 1.68 -25.72 -5.34
CA ILE A 100 0.26 -25.40 -5.36
C ILE A 100 -0.39 -25.88 -4.06
N PHE A 101 -1.42 -25.16 -3.59
CA PHE A 101 -2.17 -25.57 -2.43
C PHE A 101 -2.93 -26.89 -2.68
N PRO A 102 -2.75 -27.93 -1.84
CA PRO A 102 -3.25 -29.29 -2.11
C PRO A 102 -4.72 -29.52 -1.73
N TRP A 103 -5.47 -28.48 -1.37
CA TRP A 103 -6.87 -28.60 -0.96
C TRP A 103 -7.84 -28.04 -2.01
N PRO A 104 -9.12 -28.46 -1.98
CA PRO A 104 -10.13 -27.95 -2.90
C PRO A 104 -10.27 -26.43 -2.83
N GLN A 105 -10.31 -25.78 -3.98
CA GLN A 105 -10.56 -24.34 -4.11
C GLN A 105 -12.01 -24.04 -4.47
N HIS A 106 -12.73 -25.05 -4.98
CA HIS A 106 -14.10 -24.94 -5.44
C HIS A 106 -15.04 -25.78 -4.57
N MET A 107 -16.33 -25.37 -4.53
CA MET A 107 -17.37 -26.06 -3.75
C MET A 107 -17.69 -27.46 -4.29
N ASP A 108 -17.33 -27.75 -5.55
CA ASP A 108 -17.44 -29.06 -6.17
C ASP A 108 -16.30 -30.02 -5.80
N GLY A 109 -15.34 -29.57 -4.98
CA GLY A 109 -14.21 -30.37 -4.53
C GLY A 109 -13.01 -30.36 -5.47
N THR A 110 -13.06 -29.61 -6.59
CA THR A 110 -11.92 -29.50 -7.50
C THR A 110 -10.78 -28.67 -6.88
N THR A 111 -9.55 -29.14 -7.14
CA THR A 111 -8.32 -28.47 -6.72
C THR A 111 -7.95 -27.38 -7.73
N GLY A 112 -7.09 -26.46 -7.33
CA GLY A 112 -6.64 -25.38 -8.18
C GLY A 112 -5.80 -25.84 -9.39
N PRO A 113 -5.40 -24.90 -10.27
CA PRO A 113 -4.56 -25.18 -11.44
C PRO A 113 -3.28 -25.93 -11.08
N SER A 114 -2.77 -26.79 -11.96
CA SER A 114 -1.55 -27.58 -11.70
C SER A 114 -0.29 -26.71 -11.59
N ALA A 115 0.64 -27.09 -10.70
CA ALA A 115 1.98 -26.50 -10.61
C ALA A 115 2.85 -26.73 -11.86
N ASP A 116 2.49 -27.69 -12.72
CA ASP A 116 3.21 -27.95 -13.97
C ASP A 116 2.98 -26.85 -15.04
N LEU A 117 1.88 -26.10 -14.89
CA LEU A 117 1.53 -24.96 -15.73
C LEU A 117 2.35 -23.74 -15.34
N LEU A 118 2.61 -22.89 -16.33
CA LEU A 118 3.17 -21.56 -16.08
C LEU A 118 2.23 -20.74 -15.20
N PRO A 119 2.74 -19.88 -14.29
CA PRO A 119 1.89 -19.02 -13.46
C PRO A 119 0.88 -18.18 -14.26
N GLU A 120 1.21 -17.75 -15.47
CA GLU A 120 0.30 -17.06 -16.40
C GLU A 120 -0.88 -17.96 -16.81
N GLN A 121 -0.60 -19.20 -17.19
CA GLN A 121 -1.62 -20.18 -17.55
C GLN A 121 -2.45 -20.60 -16.34
N GLN A 122 -1.85 -20.62 -15.15
CA GLN A 122 -2.59 -20.86 -13.91
C GLN A 122 -3.62 -19.75 -13.68
N TRP A 123 -3.28 -18.48 -13.93
CA TRP A 123 -4.25 -17.38 -13.86
C TRP A 123 -5.39 -17.54 -14.87
N ASP A 124 -5.08 -17.96 -16.10
CA ASP A 124 -6.10 -18.21 -17.13
C ASP A 124 -7.09 -19.30 -16.72
N ALA A 125 -6.60 -20.35 -16.06
CA ALA A 125 -7.40 -21.47 -15.59
C ALA A 125 -8.30 -21.16 -14.37
N ILE A 126 -8.12 -20.01 -13.71
CA ILE A 126 -8.98 -19.62 -12.57
C ILE A 126 -10.40 -19.30 -13.08
N PRO A 127 -11.46 -19.83 -12.44
CA PRO A 127 -12.83 -19.48 -12.80
C PRO A 127 -13.14 -17.99 -12.67
N GLU A 128 -13.99 -17.50 -13.56
CA GLU A 128 -14.34 -16.07 -13.66
C GLU A 128 -14.83 -15.47 -12.33
N SER A 129 -15.70 -16.19 -11.62
CA SER A 129 -16.25 -15.74 -10.33
C SER A 129 -15.17 -15.53 -9.27
N ALA A 130 -14.10 -16.34 -9.28
CA ALA A 130 -12.97 -16.16 -8.36
C ALA A 130 -12.14 -14.93 -8.75
N LYS A 131 -11.92 -14.68 -10.05
CA LYS A 131 -11.23 -13.47 -10.54
C LYS A 131 -11.98 -12.20 -10.12
N TRP A 132 -13.31 -12.18 -10.26
CA TRP A 132 -14.14 -11.05 -9.80
C TRP A 132 -14.04 -10.79 -8.31
N GLN A 133 -13.98 -11.84 -7.48
CA GLN A 133 -13.79 -11.68 -6.03
C GLN A 133 -12.42 -11.07 -5.71
N ILE A 134 -11.36 -11.49 -6.40
CA ILE A 134 -10.02 -10.91 -6.26
C ILE A 134 -10.04 -9.42 -6.63
N PHE A 135 -10.58 -9.07 -7.81
CA PHE A 135 -10.65 -7.68 -8.24
C PHE A 135 -11.51 -6.81 -7.33
N THR A 136 -12.63 -7.33 -6.83
CA THR A 136 -13.51 -6.61 -5.90
C THR A 136 -12.80 -6.34 -4.57
N LEU A 137 -12.04 -7.31 -4.05
CA LEU A 137 -11.24 -7.12 -2.84
C LEU A 137 -10.15 -6.07 -3.05
N ILE A 138 -9.40 -6.15 -4.15
CA ILE A 138 -8.36 -5.17 -4.49
C ILE A 138 -8.98 -3.78 -4.62
N ALA A 139 -10.10 -3.66 -5.34
CA ALA A 139 -10.82 -2.39 -5.49
C ALA A 139 -11.24 -1.80 -4.14
N PHE A 140 -11.74 -2.62 -3.21
CA PHE A 140 -12.07 -2.17 -1.87
C PHE A 140 -10.84 -1.63 -1.12
N LEU A 141 -9.70 -2.35 -1.16
CA LEU A 141 -8.47 -1.92 -0.49
C LEU A 141 -7.91 -0.62 -1.10
N GLU A 142 -7.96 -0.47 -2.41
CA GLU A 142 -7.51 0.73 -3.12
C GLU A 142 -8.40 1.94 -2.81
N VAL A 143 -9.73 1.76 -2.81
CA VAL A 143 -10.67 2.82 -2.41
C VAL A 143 -10.48 3.21 -0.94
N TRP A 144 -10.19 2.25 -0.06
CA TRP A 144 -9.91 2.52 1.34
C TRP A 144 -8.68 3.44 1.52
N ASP A 145 -7.64 3.24 0.71
CA ASP A 145 -6.45 4.09 0.72
C ASP A 145 -6.75 5.52 0.27
N GLU A 146 -7.52 5.68 -0.81
CA GLU A 146 -7.93 6.97 -1.38
C GLU A 146 -8.89 7.74 -0.44
N CYS A 147 -9.77 7.03 0.27
CA CYS A 147 -10.71 7.60 1.23
C CYS A 147 -10.09 7.95 2.59
N SER A 148 -8.76 8.04 2.71
CA SER A 148 -8.08 8.29 4.00
C SER A 148 -8.52 9.57 4.73
N ASN A 149 -9.01 10.58 3.98
CA ASN A 149 -9.53 11.83 4.55
C ASN A 149 -10.71 11.60 5.52
N THR A 150 -11.50 10.55 5.29
CA THR A 150 -12.60 10.16 6.19
C THR A 150 -12.12 9.74 7.58
N GLN A 151 -10.84 9.39 7.71
CA GLN A 151 -10.17 9.00 8.95
C GLN A 151 -9.33 10.14 9.54
N GLY A 152 -9.42 11.36 8.98
CA GLY A 152 -8.61 12.50 9.41
C GLY A 152 -7.15 12.46 8.95
N ILE A 153 -6.79 11.53 8.04
CA ILE A 153 -5.45 11.44 7.45
C ILE A 153 -5.51 12.09 6.07
N PRO A 154 -4.67 13.12 5.78
CA PRO A 154 -4.70 13.79 4.49
C PRO A 154 -4.40 12.82 3.35
N HIS A 155 -4.84 13.17 2.14
CA HIS A 155 -4.46 12.45 0.92
C HIS A 155 -2.93 12.56 0.68
N TYR A 156 -2.33 11.60 -0.03
CA TYR A 156 -0.86 11.59 -0.28
C TYR A 156 -0.39 12.77 -1.14
N THR A 157 -1.25 13.31 -2.01
CA THR A 157 -0.98 14.58 -2.72
C THR A 157 -1.15 15.83 -1.86
N LYS A 158 -1.59 15.68 -0.60
CA LYS A 158 -1.89 16.78 0.34
C LYS A 158 -1.15 16.63 1.68
N GLY A 159 0.02 15.97 1.69
CA GLY A 159 0.93 15.93 2.84
C GLY A 159 0.96 14.62 3.63
N ARG A 160 0.23 13.57 3.23
CA ARG A 160 0.47 12.21 3.73
C ARG A 160 1.72 11.63 3.07
N MET A 161 2.55 10.93 3.84
CA MET A 161 3.71 10.24 3.30
C MET A 161 3.29 9.22 2.24
N PRO A 162 3.88 9.23 1.03
CA PRO A 162 3.57 8.24 0.01
C PRO A 162 3.78 6.80 0.49
N GLY A 163 2.87 5.91 0.10
CA GLY A 163 2.86 4.50 0.54
C GLY A 163 2.38 4.25 1.98
N GLN A 164 1.97 5.27 2.73
CA GLN A 164 1.37 5.09 4.06
C GLN A 164 -0.11 4.68 3.94
N TYR A 165 -0.40 3.40 4.20
CA TYR A 165 -1.76 2.87 4.16
C TYR A 165 -2.54 3.22 5.45
N PRO A 166 -3.81 3.66 5.37
CA PRO A 166 -4.62 3.98 6.55
C PRO A 166 -5.04 2.72 7.29
N SER A 167 -5.19 2.81 8.62
CA SER A 167 -5.59 1.66 9.43
C SER A 167 -7.01 1.20 9.08
N LEU A 168 -7.30 -0.09 9.28
CA LEU A 168 -8.64 -0.64 9.13
C LEU A 168 -9.43 -0.56 10.44
N GLN A 169 -8.91 0.12 11.46
CA GLN A 169 -9.57 0.29 12.76
C GLN A 169 -11.00 0.86 12.66
N PRO A 170 -11.29 1.91 11.86
CA PRO A 170 -12.67 2.38 11.70
C PRO A 170 -13.62 1.33 11.10
N PHE A 171 -13.12 0.47 10.21
CA PHE A 171 -13.90 -0.65 9.66
C PHE A 171 -14.12 -1.74 10.71
N ARG A 172 -13.08 -2.04 11.50
CA ARG A 172 -13.11 -3.01 12.60
C ARG A 172 -14.14 -2.65 13.66
N ASP A 173 -14.23 -1.37 14.00
CA ASP A 173 -15.07 -0.89 15.09
C ASP A 173 -16.56 -0.77 14.68
N ASN A 174 -16.85 -0.54 13.39
CA ASN A 174 -18.21 -0.25 12.92
C ASN A 174 -18.86 -1.34 12.07
N VAL A 175 -18.08 -2.16 11.37
CA VAL A 175 -18.60 -3.09 10.35
C VAL A 175 -18.29 -4.53 10.74
N HIS A 176 -17.04 -4.96 10.61
CA HIS A 176 -16.62 -6.35 10.84
C HIS A 176 -15.17 -6.39 11.29
N PHE A 177 -14.81 -7.41 12.08
CA PHE A 177 -13.43 -7.63 12.47
C PHE A 177 -12.54 -7.86 11.24
N ALA A 178 -11.64 -6.91 10.96
CA ALA A 178 -10.61 -7.00 9.96
C ALA A 178 -9.27 -6.62 10.58
N LEU A 179 -8.21 -7.38 10.28
CA LEU A 179 -6.84 -7.02 10.68
C LEU A 179 -6.31 -5.91 9.77
N ASP A 180 -5.34 -5.14 10.25
CA ASP A 180 -4.68 -4.13 9.42
C ASP A 180 -3.89 -4.83 8.30
N LEU A 181 -3.91 -4.22 7.09
CA LEU A 181 -3.33 -4.82 5.88
C LEU A 181 -1.83 -5.08 6.01
N TYR A 182 -1.11 -4.16 6.66
CA TYR A 182 0.31 -4.29 6.96
C TYR A 182 0.54 -4.22 8.46
N ASP A 183 1.43 -5.08 8.96
CA ASP A 183 1.76 -5.22 10.38
C ASP A 183 0.53 -5.44 11.30
N PRO A 184 -0.28 -6.50 11.05
CA PRO A 184 -1.52 -6.75 11.79
C PRO A 184 -1.32 -6.97 13.31
N PHE A 185 -0.11 -7.36 13.71
CA PHE A 185 0.25 -7.59 15.12
C PHE A 185 1.10 -6.46 15.73
N GLY A 186 1.44 -5.43 14.96
CA GLY A 186 2.16 -4.26 15.45
C GLY A 186 3.62 -4.51 15.83
N PHE A 187 4.31 -5.45 15.20
CA PHE A 187 5.72 -5.75 15.47
C PHE A 187 6.65 -4.59 15.12
N SER A 188 6.24 -3.66 14.26
CA SER A 188 7.06 -2.54 13.81
C SER A 188 6.93 -1.27 14.66
N LYS A 189 6.04 -1.25 15.66
CA LYS A 189 5.71 -0.06 16.48
C LYS A 189 6.93 0.56 17.18
N ASN A 190 7.88 -0.26 17.65
CA ASN A 190 9.03 0.19 18.43
C ASN A 190 10.29 0.46 17.58
N ARG A 191 10.21 0.46 16.24
CA ARG A 191 11.36 0.76 15.39
C ARG A 191 11.71 2.25 15.44
N SER A 192 13.02 2.57 15.49
CA SER A 192 13.51 3.94 15.40
C SER A 192 13.18 4.57 14.03
N GLU A 193 13.07 5.90 13.99
CA GLU A 193 12.77 6.62 12.74
C GLU A 193 13.87 6.46 11.68
N GLU A 194 15.13 6.36 12.10
CA GLU A 194 16.25 6.04 11.20
C GLU A 194 16.12 4.65 10.58
N ALA A 195 15.72 3.65 11.38
CA ALA A 195 15.51 2.30 10.88
C ALA A 195 14.32 2.24 9.90
N LYS A 196 13.25 2.99 10.16
CA LYS A 196 12.12 3.14 9.24
C LYS A 196 12.54 3.85 7.95
N ALA A 197 13.33 4.92 8.04
CA ALA A 197 13.84 5.64 6.87
C ALA A 197 14.71 4.74 5.98
N ARG A 198 15.64 3.99 6.58
CA ARG A 198 16.42 2.99 5.85
C ARG A 198 15.56 1.90 5.23
N GLY A 199 14.52 1.45 5.94
CA GLY A 199 13.56 0.46 5.43
C GLY A 199 12.83 0.96 4.18
N ARG A 200 12.39 2.22 4.15
CA ARG A 200 11.75 2.84 2.98
C ARG A 200 12.69 2.94 1.77
N LEU A 201 13.96 3.27 1.99
CA LEU A 201 14.95 3.28 0.89
C LEU A 201 15.17 1.88 0.32
N ALA A 202 15.22 0.87 1.20
CA ALA A 202 15.32 -0.53 0.78
C ALA A 202 14.08 -0.98 -0.02
N GLU A 203 12.89 -0.57 0.42
CA GLU A 203 11.63 -0.84 -0.28
C GLU A 203 11.64 -0.30 -1.71
N VAL A 204 12.10 0.94 -1.92
CA VAL A 204 12.19 1.55 -3.26
C VAL A 204 13.15 0.77 -4.17
N ASN A 205 14.37 0.47 -3.69
CA ASN A 205 15.35 -0.24 -4.51
C ASN A 205 14.94 -1.69 -4.81
N ASN A 206 14.37 -2.41 -3.82
CA ASN A 206 13.85 -3.76 -4.02
C ASN A 206 12.62 -3.75 -4.96
N GLY A 207 11.75 -2.74 -4.84
CA GLY A 207 10.62 -2.54 -5.74
C GLY A 207 11.07 -2.31 -7.18
N ARG A 208 12.05 -1.43 -7.41
CA ARG A 208 12.65 -1.19 -8.73
C ARG A 208 13.24 -2.47 -9.34
N LEU A 209 13.96 -3.24 -8.54
CA LEU A 209 14.52 -4.52 -8.98
C LEU A 209 13.42 -5.53 -9.33
N ALA A 210 12.39 -5.65 -8.49
CA ALA A 210 11.29 -6.57 -8.71
C ALA A 210 10.46 -6.21 -9.95
N MET A 211 10.25 -4.92 -10.23
CA MET A 211 9.59 -4.46 -11.47
C MET A 211 10.34 -4.97 -12.70
N LEU A 212 11.66 -4.79 -12.76
CA LEU A 212 12.48 -5.32 -13.85
C LEU A 212 12.49 -6.85 -13.89
N GLY A 213 12.49 -7.50 -12.73
CA GLY A 213 12.45 -8.96 -12.62
C GLY A 213 11.18 -9.57 -13.23
N ILE A 214 10.01 -9.02 -12.91
CA ILE A 214 8.73 -9.47 -13.47
C ILE A 214 8.67 -9.25 -14.98
N PHE A 215 9.04 -8.06 -15.47
CA PHE A 215 9.10 -7.84 -16.92
C PHE A 215 10.08 -8.79 -17.61
N GLY A 216 11.18 -9.15 -16.95
CA GLY A 216 12.13 -10.15 -17.42
C GLY A 216 11.50 -11.53 -17.60
N PHE A 217 10.74 -12.02 -16.61
CA PHE A 217 10.01 -13.30 -16.70
C PHE A 217 8.96 -13.27 -17.80
N LEU A 218 8.07 -12.28 -17.79
CA LEU A 218 6.99 -12.15 -18.78
C LEU A 218 7.54 -12.05 -20.22
N SER A 219 8.65 -11.34 -20.41
CA SER A 219 9.29 -11.23 -21.73
C SER A 219 9.94 -12.54 -22.17
N ALA A 220 10.53 -13.29 -21.25
CA ALA A 220 11.14 -14.59 -21.55
C ALA A 220 10.11 -15.65 -21.91
N ASP A 221 8.96 -15.66 -21.24
CA ASP A 221 7.87 -16.60 -21.52
C ASP A 221 7.15 -16.24 -22.83
N LYS A 222 7.05 -14.95 -23.18
CA LYS A 222 6.43 -14.52 -24.44
C LYS A 222 7.35 -14.63 -25.66
N ILE A 223 8.63 -14.31 -25.49
CA ILE A 223 9.64 -14.29 -26.55
C ILE A 223 10.83 -15.13 -26.11
N GLU A 224 10.95 -16.32 -26.70
CA GLU A 224 12.05 -17.24 -26.40
C GLU A 224 13.42 -16.59 -26.67
N GLY A 225 14.33 -16.70 -25.70
CA GLY A 225 15.69 -16.15 -25.79
C GLY A 225 15.81 -14.64 -25.57
N SER A 226 14.72 -13.92 -25.26
CA SER A 226 14.75 -12.48 -24.94
C SER A 226 15.59 -12.16 -23.69
N VAL A 227 15.58 -13.06 -22.70
CA VAL A 227 16.43 -12.98 -21.50
C VAL A 227 17.35 -14.21 -21.44
N PRO A 228 18.62 -14.08 -21.89
CA PRO A 228 19.54 -15.21 -21.99
C PRO A 228 19.79 -15.94 -20.66
N ALA A 229 19.69 -15.23 -19.54
CA ALA A 229 19.95 -15.79 -18.20
C ALA A 229 18.92 -16.84 -17.75
N ILE A 230 17.71 -16.83 -18.31
CA ILE A 230 16.60 -17.70 -17.89
C ILE A 230 16.00 -18.53 -19.03
N ALA A 231 16.65 -18.53 -20.20
CA ALA A 231 16.19 -19.25 -21.39
C ALA A 231 16.03 -20.77 -21.17
N GLY A 232 16.74 -21.36 -20.21
CA GLY A 232 16.61 -22.79 -19.88
C GLY A 232 15.44 -23.15 -18.95
N ILE A 233 14.76 -22.15 -18.37
CA ILE A 233 13.66 -22.33 -17.40
C ILE A 233 12.34 -21.80 -17.98
N ALA A 234 12.40 -20.75 -18.78
CA ALA A 234 11.24 -20.15 -19.44
C ALA A 234 10.52 -21.19 -20.31
N LYS A 235 9.19 -21.23 -20.21
CA LYS A 235 8.33 -22.03 -21.09
C LYS A 235 7.48 -21.06 -21.90
N HIS A 236 7.24 -21.38 -23.17
CA HIS A 236 6.52 -20.48 -24.05
C HIS A 236 5.05 -20.30 -23.61
N TYR A 237 4.60 -19.04 -23.55
CA TYR A 237 3.22 -18.66 -23.28
C TYR A 237 2.59 -17.91 -24.46
N ASP A 238 1.62 -18.55 -25.10
CA ASP A 238 0.91 -18.01 -26.26
C ASP A 238 -0.19 -16.99 -25.91
N GLY A 239 -0.69 -16.99 -24.67
CA GLY A 239 -1.78 -16.12 -24.23
C GLY A 239 -1.35 -14.66 -24.02
N ASN A 240 -2.28 -13.82 -23.58
CA ASN A 240 -2.02 -12.41 -23.30
C ASN A 240 -2.10 -12.14 -21.79
N CYS A 241 -0.94 -11.95 -21.17
CA CYS A 241 -0.84 -11.69 -19.73
C CYS A 241 -1.52 -10.39 -19.27
N MET A 242 -1.90 -9.51 -20.21
CA MET A 242 -2.62 -8.26 -19.92
C MET A 242 -4.14 -8.44 -19.98
N ILE A 243 -4.65 -9.63 -20.36
CA ILE A 243 -6.08 -9.93 -20.38
C ILE A 243 -6.48 -10.55 -19.03
N PRO A 244 -7.37 -9.91 -18.26
CA PRO A 244 -7.80 -10.46 -16.98
C PRO A 244 -8.73 -11.69 -17.15
N PHE A 245 -9.54 -11.70 -18.21
CA PHE A 245 -10.56 -12.72 -18.48
C PHE A 245 -10.36 -13.35 -19.86
N GLU A 246 -9.40 -14.25 -19.98
CA GLU A 246 -9.19 -15.02 -21.22
C GLU A 246 -10.37 -16.00 -21.42
N GLY A 247 -11.06 -15.91 -22.56
CA GLY A 247 -11.98 -16.94 -23.06
C GLY A 247 -13.39 -17.02 -22.48
N ASN A 248 -13.74 -16.37 -21.36
CA ASN A 248 -15.08 -16.47 -20.74
C ASN A 248 -15.50 -15.14 -20.07
N PHE A 249 -15.95 -14.16 -20.86
CA PHE A 249 -16.70 -13.02 -20.32
C PHE A 249 -18.14 -13.19 -20.79
N HIS A 250 -19.02 -13.65 -19.89
CA HIS A 250 -20.42 -13.92 -20.19
C HIS A 250 -21.36 -12.84 -19.63
#